data_AF-A0A3M0ZXU8-F1
#
_entry.id   AF-A0A3M0ZXU8-F1
#
_cell.length_a   1.000
_cell.length_b   1.000
_cell.length_c   1.000
_cell.angle_alpha   90.00
_cell.angle_beta   90.00
_cell.angle_gamma   90.00
#
_symmetry.space_group_name_H-M   'P 1'
#
loop_
_entity.id
_entity.type
_entity.pdbx_description
1 polymer ?
#
loop_
_entity_poly.entity_id
_entity_poly.type
_entity_poly.pdbx_seq_one_letter_code
_entity_poly.pdbx_strand_id
1 'polypeptide(L)'
;MGNFILKSCVLIFLMWDFLLSQNLNNNFGIPKEDLQRLAKQHFELGDFYLDIYRYGDSNKQISFNNAIKNYQAGLAIDPRNVYYQNRLAYAYHLERQLKEASLHYARVLQLDPPKQVSSEEFELALKLAPRVYVNPKEYFHLEDVAVIFHPDKPFIEYSFFWDDDID
;
A
#
# COMPACT_ATOMS: atom_id res chain seq x y z
N MET A 1 13.29 -26.27 3.77
CA MET A 1 12.80 -25.72 2.48
C MET A 1 11.74 -24.70 2.85
N GLY A 2 12.14 -23.43 2.94
CA GLY A 2 11.21 -22.33 3.24
C GLY A 2 10.24 -22.16 2.08
N ASN A 3 8.96 -21.96 2.40
CA ASN A 3 7.94 -21.67 1.41
C ASN A 3 8.15 -20.23 0.93
N PHE A 4 8.71 -20.05 -0.28
CA PHE A 4 8.75 -18.74 -0.93
C PHE A 4 7.31 -18.32 -1.28
N ILE A 5 6.78 -17.32 -0.61
CA ILE A 5 5.46 -16.77 -0.92
C ILE A 5 5.65 -15.64 -1.94
N LEU A 6 5.79 -16.00 -3.22
CA LEU A 6 5.72 -15.01 -4.30
C LEU A 6 4.26 -14.55 -4.46
N LYS A 7 3.94 -13.39 -3.90
CA LYS A 7 2.70 -12.65 -4.16
C LYS A 7 3.05 -11.43 -4.98
N SER A 8 2.50 -11.34 -6.19
CA SER A 8 2.60 -10.12 -6.99
C SER A 8 1.81 -9.00 -6.29
N CYS A 9 2.52 -8.06 -5.66
CA CYS A 9 1.93 -6.84 -5.12
C CYS A 9 1.83 -5.81 -6.24
N VAL A 10 0.63 -5.59 -6.78
CA VAL A 10 0.35 -4.39 -7.58
C VAL A 10 0.09 -3.25 -6.62
N LEU A 11 1.11 -2.79 -5.92
CA LEU A 11 1.01 -1.58 -5.12
C LEU A 11 2.28 -0.78 -5.32
N ILE A 12 2.09 0.47 -5.74
CA ILE A 12 3.11 1.49 -6.03
C ILE A 12 3.63 1.41 -7.48
N PHE A 13 2.84 1.93 -8.43
CA PHE A 13 3.28 3.02 -9.32
C PHE A 13 2.10 3.45 -10.20
N LEU A 14 2.11 4.71 -10.63
CA LEU A 14 1.03 5.45 -11.31
C LEU A 14 0.02 6.12 -10.38
N MET A 15 0.58 6.92 -9.47
CA MET A 15 -0.05 8.15 -9.01
C MET A 15 -0.43 8.98 -10.25
N TRP A 16 -1.66 9.51 -10.29
CA TRP A 16 -2.23 10.51 -11.23
C TRP A 16 -3.32 10.05 -12.22
N ASP A 17 -3.21 8.94 -12.95
CA ASP A 17 -4.22 8.62 -14.01
C ASP A 17 -5.39 7.73 -13.55
N PHE A 18 -5.33 7.15 -12.35
CA PHE A 18 -6.26 6.11 -11.91
C PHE A 18 -7.09 6.48 -10.66
N LEU A 19 -7.37 7.78 -10.45
CA LEU A 19 -8.31 8.22 -9.40
C LEU A 19 -9.79 8.14 -9.83
N LEU A 20 -10.09 7.66 -11.05
CA LEU A 20 -11.44 7.56 -11.56
C LEU A 20 -12.05 6.18 -11.30
N SER A 21 -12.38 5.92 -10.04
CA SER A 21 -13.39 4.90 -9.73
C SER A 21 -14.69 5.22 -10.45
N GLN A 22 -15.23 4.26 -11.19
CA GLN A 22 -16.50 4.42 -11.88
C GLN A 22 -17.71 4.36 -10.92
N ASN A 23 -17.51 4.00 -9.65
CA ASN A 23 -18.56 3.77 -8.65
C ASN A 23 -18.56 4.85 -7.57
N LEU A 24 -18.81 6.09 -7.97
CA LEU A 24 -19.01 7.20 -7.02
C LEU A 24 -20.45 7.16 -6.49
N ASN A 25 -20.59 7.23 -5.17
CA ASN A 25 -21.91 7.22 -4.54
C ASN A 25 -22.54 8.63 -4.60
N ASN A 26 -23.62 8.82 -5.37
CA ASN A 26 -24.29 10.12 -5.52
C ASN A 26 -25.52 10.29 -4.59
N ASN A 27 -25.36 9.98 -3.32
CA ASN A 27 -26.41 10.22 -2.31
C ASN A 27 -26.56 11.71 -1.93
N PHE A 28 -25.71 12.58 -2.47
CA PHE A 28 -25.60 13.99 -2.08
C PHE A 28 -26.20 14.97 -3.10
N GLY A 29 -26.65 14.49 -4.26
CA GLY A 29 -27.17 15.36 -5.34
C GLY A 29 -26.08 16.24 -5.96
N ILE A 30 -24.80 15.88 -5.79
CA ILE A 30 -23.64 16.62 -6.28
C ILE A 30 -23.23 16.05 -7.64
N PRO A 31 -22.84 16.88 -8.63
CA PRO A 31 -22.32 16.40 -9.90
C PRO A 31 -21.14 15.44 -9.71
N LYS A 32 -21.07 14.39 -10.54
CA LYS A 32 -20.02 13.36 -10.46
C LYS A 32 -18.61 13.95 -10.55
N GLU A 33 -18.41 14.96 -11.38
CA GLU A 33 -17.12 15.66 -11.55
C GLU A 33 -16.69 16.40 -10.28
N ASP A 34 -17.63 17.02 -9.58
CA ASP A 34 -17.35 17.69 -8.31
C ASP A 34 -17.01 16.68 -7.21
N LEU A 35 -17.68 15.52 -7.17
CA LEU A 35 -17.33 14.42 -6.28
C LEU A 35 -15.93 13.87 -6.56
N GLN A 36 -15.54 13.76 -7.83
CA GLN A 36 -14.18 13.35 -8.22
C GLN A 36 -13.13 14.35 -7.77
N ARG A 37 -13.38 15.65 -7.98
CA ARG A 37 -12.49 16.73 -7.54
C ARG A 37 -12.34 16.72 -6.02
N LEU A 38 -13.44 16.57 -5.29
CA LEU A 38 -13.45 16.53 -3.83
C LEU A 38 -12.71 15.31 -3.28
N ALA A 39 -12.95 14.13 -3.86
CA ALA A 39 -12.20 12.92 -3.51
C ALA A 39 -10.70 13.17 -3.71
N LYS A 40 -10.28 13.57 -4.92
CA LYS A 40 -8.87 13.86 -5.22
C LYS A 40 -8.25 14.82 -4.19
N GLN A 41 -8.93 15.91 -3.86
CA GLN A 41 -8.47 16.86 -2.86
C GLN A 41 -8.26 16.21 -1.47
N HIS A 42 -9.21 15.38 -1.02
CA HIS A 42 -9.05 14.64 0.23
C HIS A 42 -7.87 13.67 0.18
N PHE A 43 -7.62 13.01 -0.95
CA PHE A 43 -6.44 12.14 -1.08
C PHE A 43 -5.15 12.93 -0.93
N GLU A 44 -5.02 14.04 -1.66
CA GLU A 44 -3.84 14.91 -1.64
C GLU A 44 -3.60 15.51 -0.24
N LEU A 45 -4.65 15.96 0.44
CA LEU A 45 -4.54 16.45 1.81
C LEU A 45 -4.13 15.34 2.78
N GLY A 46 -4.66 14.13 2.61
CA GLY A 46 -4.27 12.97 3.41
C GLY A 46 -2.79 12.66 3.29
N ASP A 47 -2.28 12.57 2.05
CA ASP A 47 -0.86 12.32 1.77
C ASP A 47 0.02 13.46 2.31
N PHE A 48 -0.39 14.72 2.12
CA PHE A 48 0.31 15.89 2.65
C PHE A 48 0.49 15.84 4.17
N TYR A 49 -0.58 15.55 4.92
CA TYR A 49 -0.49 15.45 6.38
C TYR A 49 0.35 14.26 6.85
N LEU A 50 0.33 13.16 6.09
CA LEU A 50 1.17 12.00 6.39
C LEU A 50 2.66 12.29 6.17
N ASP A 51 2.99 13.06 5.14
CA ASP A 51 4.35 13.50 4.89
C ASP A 51 4.83 14.46 5.99
N ILE A 52 4.00 15.41 6.42
CA ILE A 52 4.30 16.26 7.58
C ILE A 52 4.61 15.41 8.82
N TYR A 53 3.79 14.38 9.10
CA TYR A 53 4.04 13.46 10.21
C TYR A 53 5.42 12.77 10.10
N ARG A 54 5.79 12.28 8.91
CA ARG A 54 7.07 11.60 8.65
C ARG A 54 8.28 12.52 8.77
N TYR A 55 8.15 13.78 8.34
CA TYR A 55 9.23 14.78 8.46
C TYR A 55 9.50 15.24 9.89
N GLY A 56 8.80 14.67 10.88
CA GLY A 56 9.06 14.92 12.29
C GLY A 56 8.39 16.19 12.80
N ASP A 57 7.17 16.46 12.33
CA ASP A 57 6.35 17.55 12.83
C ASP A 57 6.25 17.56 14.37
N SER A 58 6.26 18.77 14.92
CA SER A 58 6.12 19.05 16.35
C SER A 58 4.81 18.50 16.94
N ASN A 59 3.76 18.40 16.13
CA ASN A 59 2.46 17.91 16.58
C ASN A 59 1.96 16.71 15.75
N LYS A 60 2.71 15.62 15.85
CA LYS A 60 2.45 14.34 15.18
C LYS A 60 1.00 13.88 15.25
N GLN A 61 0.35 14.01 16.41
CA GLN A 61 -1.03 13.57 16.60
C GLN A 61 -2.03 14.35 15.72
N ILE A 62 -1.84 15.66 15.56
CA ILE A 62 -2.74 16.49 14.74
C ILE A 62 -2.59 16.10 13.27
N SER A 63 -1.35 16.03 12.78
CA SER A 63 -1.05 15.66 11.41
C SER A 63 -1.60 14.26 11.10
N PHE A 64 -1.40 13.32 12.01
CA PHE A 64 -1.96 11.98 11.89
C PHE A 64 -3.49 11.95 11.82
N ASN A 65 -4.17 12.60 12.76
CA ASN A 65 -5.64 12.65 12.81
C ASN A 65 -6.21 13.31 11.54
N ASN A 66 -5.53 14.33 11.01
CA ASN A 66 -5.93 14.98 9.77
C ASN A 66 -5.74 14.07 8.55
N ALA A 67 -4.68 13.26 8.51
CA ALA A 67 -4.49 12.27 7.45
C ALA A 67 -5.64 11.25 7.43
N ILE A 68 -5.93 10.63 8.58
CA ILE A 68 -7.06 9.69 8.74
C ILE A 68 -8.37 10.34 8.30
N LYS A 69 -8.68 11.53 8.80
CA LYS A 69 -9.94 12.23 8.51
C LYS A 69 -10.14 12.43 7.01
N ASN A 70 -9.08 12.81 6.31
CA ASN A 70 -9.13 13.02 4.87
C ASN A 70 -9.32 11.70 4.11
N TYR A 71 -8.62 10.62 4.47
CA TYR A 71 -8.84 9.33 3.83
C TYR A 71 -10.25 8.77 4.10
N GLN A 72 -10.77 8.94 5.31
CA GLN A 72 -12.15 8.57 5.64
C GLN A 72 -13.18 9.38 4.85
N ALA A 73 -12.94 10.68 4.63
CA ALA A 73 -13.79 11.50 3.78
C ALA A 73 -13.77 11.02 2.32
N GLY A 74 -12.60 10.64 1.80
CA GLY A 74 -12.48 10.01 0.48
C GLY A 74 -13.26 8.70 0.38
N LEU A 75 -13.17 7.83 1.40
CA LEU A 75 -13.95 6.59 1.48
C LEU A 75 -15.45 6.81 1.63
N ALA A 76 -15.89 7.93 2.19
CA ALA A 76 -17.31 8.26 2.24
C ALA A 76 -17.89 8.53 0.82
N ILE A 77 -17.05 9.03 -0.09
CA ILE A 77 -17.40 9.29 -1.49
C ILE A 77 -17.28 8.01 -2.33
N ASP A 78 -16.19 7.26 -2.15
CA ASP A 78 -15.92 5.97 -2.80
C ASP A 78 -15.52 4.89 -1.78
N PRO A 79 -16.49 4.16 -1.21
CA PRO A 79 -16.24 3.17 -0.16
C PRO A 79 -15.39 1.97 -0.58
N ARG A 80 -15.30 1.70 -1.90
CA ARG A 80 -14.58 0.55 -2.46
C ARG A 80 -13.23 0.94 -3.03
N ASN A 81 -12.78 2.17 -2.80
CA ASN A 81 -11.51 2.63 -3.30
C ASN A 81 -10.33 1.96 -2.58
N VAL A 82 -9.59 1.15 -3.31
CA VAL A 82 -8.45 0.37 -2.79
C VAL A 82 -7.34 1.29 -2.28
N TYR A 83 -7.10 2.43 -2.94
CA TYR A 83 -6.03 3.35 -2.58
C TYR A 83 -6.31 4.07 -1.28
N TYR A 84 -7.53 4.55 -1.04
CA TYR A 84 -7.88 5.13 0.26
C TYR A 84 -7.81 4.09 1.38
N GLN A 85 -8.29 2.86 1.14
CA GLN A 85 -8.19 1.78 2.13
C GLN A 85 -6.72 1.51 2.48
N ASN A 86 -5.84 1.43 1.47
CA ASN A 86 -4.41 1.22 1.67
C ASN A 86 -3.75 2.40 2.41
N ARG A 87 -3.99 3.64 1.98
CA ARG A 87 -3.42 4.82 2.65
C ARG A 87 -3.89 4.97 4.09
N LEU A 88 -5.15 4.64 4.37
CA LEU A 88 -5.68 4.63 5.73
C LEU A 88 -5.02 3.52 6.58
N ALA A 89 -4.86 2.31 6.03
CA ALA A 89 -4.12 1.25 6.70
C ALA A 89 -2.67 1.66 7.01
N TYR A 90 -2.02 2.29 6.04
CA TYR A 90 -0.65 2.78 6.16
C TYR A 90 -0.51 3.89 7.20
N ALA A 91 -1.49 4.79 7.29
CA ALA A 91 -1.57 5.75 8.38
C ALA A 91 -1.63 5.00 9.73
N TYR A 92 -2.62 4.14 9.96
CA TYR A 92 -2.72 3.37 11.20
C TYR A 92 -1.45 2.60 11.56
N HIS A 93 -0.79 2.00 10.56
CA HIS A 93 0.49 1.32 10.74
C HIS A 93 1.57 2.26 11.27
N LEU A 94 1.70 3.46 10.68
CA LEU A 94 2.69 4.46 11.11
C LEU A 94 2.48 4.99 12.54
N GLU A 95 1.25 4.94 13.05
CA GLU A 95 0.92 5.27 14.45
C GLU A 95 0.95 4.03 15.37
N ARG A 96 1.39 2.88 14.87
CA ARG A 96 1.43 1.59 15.59
C ARG A 96 0.04 1.08 16.04
N GLN A 97 -1.03 1.54 15.40
CA GLN A 97 -2.37 0.98 15.54
C GLN A 97 -2.52 -0.25 14.63
N LEU A 98 -1.79 -1.31 14.96
CA LEU A 98 -1.61 -2.47 14.07
C LEU A 98 -2.91 -3.25 13.83
N LYS A 99 -3.84 -3.25 14.79
CA LYS A 99 -5.12 -3.92 14.64
C LYS A 99 -5.98 -3.25 13.57
N GLU A 100 -6.12 -1.94 13.64
CA GLU A 100 -6.85 -1.10 12.68
C GLU A 100 -6.19 -1.19 11.30
N ALA A 101 -4.86 -1.09 11.25
CA ALA A 101 -4.09 -1.26 10.02
C ALA A 101 -4.38 -2.63 9.37
N SER A 102 -4.33 -3.72 10.15
CA SER A 102 -4.57 -5.07 9.65
C SER A 102 -5.96 -5.25 9.03
N LEU A 103 -6.99 -4.62 9.61
CA LEU A 103 -8.36 -4.67 9.10
C LEU A 103 -8.48 -4.00 7.73
N HIS A 104 -7.87 -2.81 7.57
CA HIS A 104 -7.89 -2.09 6.31
C HIS A 104 -7.01 -2.75 5.23
N TYR A 105 -5.84 -3.30 5.59
CA TYR A 105 -5.03 -4.10 4.68
C TYR A 105 -5.75 -5.37 4.23
N ALA A 106 -6.43 -6.08 5.14
CA ALA A 106 -7.25 -7.23 4.75
C ALA A 106 -8.37 -6.81 3.78
N ARG A 107 -8.95 -5.62 3.96
CA ARG A 107 -9.96 -5.09 3.04
C ARG A 107 -9.39 -4.78 1.65
N VAL A 108 -8.16 -4.24 1.58
CA VAL A 108 -7.43 -4.04 0.32
C VAL A 108 -7.31 -5.37 -0.43
N LEU A 109 -6.81 -6.41 0.24
CA LEU A 109 -6.63 -7.75 -0.36
C LEU A 109 -7.94 -8.42 -0.79
N GLN A 110 -9.07 -8.08 -0.16
CA GLN A 110 -10.40 -8.55 -0.58
C GLN A 110 -10.92 -7.81 -1.82
N LEU A 111 -10.64 -6.52 -1.93
CA LEU A 111 -11.11 -5.67 -3.03
C LEU A 111 -10.24 -5.82 -4.28
N ASP A 112 -8.94 -5.96 -4.08
CA ASP A 112 -7.92 -6.13 -5.12
C ASP A 112 -7.00 -7.29 -4.71
N PRO A 113 -7.42 -8.53 -4.97
CA PRO A 113 -6.63 -9.70 -4.61
C PRO A 113 -5.35 -9.75 -5.46
N PRO A 114 -4.21 -10.14 -4.88
CA PRO A 114 -2.97 -10.25 -5.62
C PRO A 114 -3.11 -11.25 -6.76
N LYS A 115 -2.52 -10.93 -7.91
CA LYS A 115 -2.51 -11.81 -9.07
C LYS A 115 -1.72 -13.08 -8.74
N GLN A 116 -2.24 -14.24 -9.15
CA GLN A 116 -1.49 -15.49 -9.05
C GLN A 116 -0.26 -15.41 -9.94
N VAL A 117 0.89 -15.76 -9.38
CA VAL A 117 2.17 -15.74 -10.08
C VAL A 117 2.19 -16.90 -11.07
N SER A 118 2.44 -16.59 -12.34
CA SER A 118 2.65 -17.61 -13.37
C SER A 118 4.02 -18.27 -13.25
N SER A 119 4.17 -19.48 -13.78
CA SER A 119 5.48 -20.15 -13.80
C SER A 119 6.54 -19.32 -14.52
N GLU A 120 6.17 -18.60 -15.57
CA GLU A 120 7.11 -17.74 -16.34
C GLU A 120 7.61 -16.55 -15.50
N GLU A 121 6.71 -15.86 -14.79
CA GLU A 121 7.08 -14.78 -13.86
C GLU A 121 7.97 -15.30 -12.73
N PHE A 122 7.68 -16.49 -12.19
CA PHE A 122 8.49 -17.12 -11.15
C PHE A 122 9.90 -17.45 -11.63
N GLU A 123 10.04 -18.09 -12.79
CA GLU A 123 11.35 -18.39 -13.39
C GLU A 123 12.13 -17.12 -13.71
N LEU A 124 11.46 -16.07 -14.18
CA LEU A 124 12.07 -14.78 -14.45
C LEU A 124 12.58 -14.11 -13.16
N ALA A 125 11.82 -14.17 -12.08
CA ALA A 125 12.25 -13.71 -10.76
C ALA A 125 13.52 -14.45 -10.32
N LEU A 126 13.54 -15.78 -10.37
CA LEU A 126 14.73 -16.54 -9.98
C LEU A 126 15.95 -16.22 -10.86
N LYS A 127 15.74 -16.05 -12.17
CA LYS A 127 16.81 -15.71 -13.11
C LYS A 127 17.42 -14.33 -12.86
N LEU A 128 16.61 -13.37 -12.41
CA LEU A 128 17.02 -11.99 -12.17
C LEU A 128 17.29 -11.69 -10.69
N ALA A 129 17.13 -12.68 -9.82
CA ALA A 129 17.38 -12.52 -8.40
C ALA A 129 18.83 -12.08 -8.17
N PRO A 130 19.06 -11.04 -7.34
CA PRO A 130 20.41 -10.66 -6.97
C PRO A 130 21.06 -11.82 -6.21
N ARG A 131 22.37 -11.94 -6.32
CA ARG A 131 23.11 -12.89 -5.51
C ARG A 131 23.24 -12.35 -4.09
N VAL A 132 22.43 -12.88 -3.19
CA VAL A 132 22.47 -12.54 -1.77
C VAL A 132 23.46 -13.47 -1.06
N TYR A 133 24.36 -12.89 -0.29
CA TYR A 133 25.30 -13.63 0.55
C TYR A 133 24.90 -13.45 2.00
N VAL A 134 24.26 -14.48 2.57
CA VAL A 134 23.96 -14.54 4.00
C VAL A 134 25.12 -15.19 4.75
N ASN A 135 25.51 -14.63 5.89
CA ASN A 135 26.53 -15.20 6.76
C ASN A 135 25.88 -16.18 7.76
N PRO A 136 26.35 -17.44 7.88
CA PRO A 136 25.81 -18.39 8.86
C PRO A 136 25.93 -17.95 10.34
N LYS A 137 26.69 -16.88 10.61
CA LYS A 137 26.83 -16.28 11.94
C LYS A 137 26.02 -14.97 12.09
N GLU A 138 25.18 -14.62 11.13
CA GLU A 138 24.22 -13.53 11.29
C GLU A 138 23.27 -13.84 12.45
N TYR A 139 22.87 -12.78 13.15
CA TYR A 139 22.03 -12.91 14.34
C TYR A 139 20.56 -13.10 13.98
N PHE A 140 20.13 -12.50 12.87
CA PHE A 140 18.79 -12.62 12.29
C PHE A 140 18.93 -13.32 10.93
N HIS A 141 18.15 -14.37 10.72
CA HIS A 141 18.16 -15.11 9.48
C HIS A 141 17.28 -14.40 8.45
N LEU A 142 17.59 -14.62 7.16
CA LEU A 142 16.69 -14.21 6.10
C LEU A 142 15.49 -15.18 6.07
N GLU A 143 14.28 -14.67 6.32
CA GLU A 143 13.06 -15.47 6.42
C GLU A 143 12.28 -15.50 5.11
N ASP A 144 12.01 -14.33 4.53
CA ASP A 144 11.18 -14.22 3.34
C ASP A 144 11.70 -13.17 2.36
N VAL A 145 11.24 -13.29 1.12
CA VAL A 145 11.54 -12.36 0.03
C VAL A 145 10.28 -12.08 -0.76
N ALA A 146 9.86 -10.81 -0.77
CA ALA A 146 8.83 -10.35 -1.68
C ALA A 146 9.48 -9.90 -3.00
N VAL A 147 8.88 -10.33 -4.12
CA VAL A 147 9.30 -9.92 -5.46
C VAL A 147 8.16 -9.16 -6.12
N ILE A 148 8.45 -7.93 -6.55
CA ILE A 148 7.46 -7.02 -7.13
C ILE A 148 7.84 -6.76 -8.59
N PHE A 149 6.93 -7.07 -9.50
CA PHE A 149 7.03 -6.74 -10.93
C PHE A 149 6.33 -5.42 -11.18
N HIS A 150 6.98 -4.49 -11.89
CA HIS A 150 6.23 -3.36 -12.43
C HIS A 150 5.26 -3.84 -13.50
N PRO A 151 4.05 -3.26 -13.59
CA PRO A 151 3.11 -3.59 -14.67
C PRO A 151 3.68 -3.33 -16.06
N ASP A 152 4.36 -2.19 -16.26
CA ASP A 152 4.70 -1.70 -17.62
C ASP A 152 6.19 -1.54 -17.91
N LYS A 153 7.06 -1.71 -16.90
CA LYS A 153 8.49 -1.39 -17.01
C LYS A 153 9.27 -2.65 -16.72
N PRO A 154 10.45 -2.84 -17.34
CA PRO A 154 11.25 -4.04 -17.15
C PRO A 154 12.04 -3.98 -15.83
N PHE A 155 11.37 -3.65 -14.72
CA PHE A 155 11.97 -3.64 -13.39
C PHE A 155 11.33 -4.66 -12.48
N ILE A 156 12.18 -5.25 -11.64
CA ILE A 156 11.80 -6.17 -10.59
C ILE A 156 12.46 -5.66 -9.31
N GLU A 157 11.65 -5.45 -8.28
CA GLU A 157 12.12 -5.11 -6.95
C GLU A 157 12.13 -6.37 -6.07
N TYR A 158 13.18 -6.51 -5.27
CA TYR A 158 13.30 -7.55 -4.26
C TYR A 158 13.33 -6.88 -2.89
N SER A 159 12.35 -7.22 -2.05
CA SER A 159 12.31 -6.83 -0.64
C SER A 159 12.63 -8.04 0.20
N PHE A 160 13.74 -7.97 0.94
CA PHE A 160 14.22 -9.03 1.83
C PHE A 160 13.73 -8.75 3.25
N PHE A 161 13.29 -9.80 3.95
CA PHE A 161 12.77 -9.72 5.32
C PHE A 161 13.57 -10.64 6.22
N TRP A 162 14.20 -10.07 7.24
CA TRP A 162 14.91 -10.81 8.27
C TRP A 162 14.00 -11.14 9.46
N ASP A 163 14.42 -12.06 10.33
CA ASP A 163 13.67 -12.50 11.53
C ASP A 163 13.16 -11.31 12.38
N ASP A 164 13.89 -10.20 12.43
CA ASP A 164 13.56 -9.00 13.23
C ASP A 164 12.65 -7.99 12.51
N ASP A 165 12.39 -8.17 11.22
CA ASP A 165 11.45 -7.34 10.47
C ASP A 165 9.99 -7.76 10.66
N ILE A 166 9.75 -8.95 11.24
CA ILE A 166 8.44 -9.58 11.36
C ILE A 166 8.01 -9.63 12.83
N ASP A 167 7.45 -8.52 13.33
CA ASP A 167 6.83 -8.41 14.67
C ASP A 167 5.30 -8.61 14.65
#